data_AF-A0A4U0XZ45-F1
#
_entry.id   AF-A0A4U0XZ45-F1
#
_cell.length_a   1.000
_cell.length_b   1.000
_cell.length_c   1.000
_cell.angle_alpha   90.00
_cell.angle_beta   90.00
_cell.angle_gamma   90.00
#
_symmetry.space_group_name_H-M   'P 1'
#
loop_
_entity.id
_entity.type
_entity.pdbx_description
1 polymer ?
#
loop_
_entity_poly.entity_id
_entity_poly.type
_entity_poly.pdbx_seq_one_letter_code
_entity_poly.pdbx_strand_id
1 'polypeptide(L)'
;MGVKDFYAKIFNDDPDVVKLTADVMPYVALFQIADGLNGSCGGSLRGMGRQHIGAAVNIVSYYCGALPLGIYLAFHGWGLEGLWIGQCIALYLVGFVEWAIVAFSNWEWQVKKARIVAQKLVGAVHGF
;
A
#
# COMPACT_ATOMS: atom_id res chain seq x y z
N MET A 1 -15.20 -15.15 23.49
CA MET A 1 -15.50 -14.36 22.29
C MET A 1 -14.76 -13.05 22.39
N GLY A 2 -13.68 -12.91 21.63
CA GLY A 2 -12.97 -11.64 21.50
C GLY A 2 -13.66 -10.73 20.48
N VAL A 3 -13.20 -9.48 20.39
CA VAL A 3 -13.65 -8.51 19.37
C VAL A 3 -13.53 -9.08 17.95
N LYS A 4 -12.57 -9.99 17.74
CA LYS A 4 -12.32 -10.66 16.47
C LYS A 4 -13.44 -11.59 16.02
N ASP A 5 -14.04 -12.33 16.95
CA ASP A 5 -15.12 -13.26 16.66
C ASP A 5 -16.42 -12.50 16.34
N PHE A 6 -16.61 -11.32 16.93
CA PHE A 6 -17.78 -10.48 16.70
C PHE A 6 -17.78 -9.87 15.30
N TYR A 7 -16.65 -9.31 14.84
CA TYR A 7 -16.54 -8.76 13.49
C TYR A 7 -16.72 -9.84 12.42
N ALA A 8 -16.18 -11.04 12.63
CA ALA A 8 -16.35 -12.13 11.68
C ALA A 8 -17.82 -12.59 11.58
N LYS A 9 -18.55 -12.62 12.70
CA LYS A 9 -19.99 -12.93 12.73
C LYS A 9 -20.89 -11.94 12.02
N ILE A 10 -20.44 -10.70 11.81
CA ILE A 10 -21.21 -9.71 11.03
C ILE A 10 -21.27 -10.12 9.55
N PHE A 11 -20.25 -10.81 9.05
CA PHE A 11 -20.15 -11.19 7.64
C PHE A 11 -20.63 -12.62 7.36
N ASN A 12 -20.51 -13.54 8.34
CA ASN A 12 -20.92 -14.92 8.15
C ASN A 12 -21.31 -15.59 9.47
N ASP A 13 -22.37 -16.41 9.44
CA ASP A 13 -22.83 -17.20 10.59
C ASP A 13 -22.15 -18.57 10.69
N ASP A 14 -21.42 -19.00 9.64
CA ASP A 14 -20.69 -20.27 9.64
C ASP A 14 -19.50 -20.22 10.65
N PRO A 15 -19.49 -21.10 11.68
CA PRO A 15 -18.45 -21.09 12.71
C PRO A 15 -17.05 -21.38 12.18
N ASP A 16 -16.90 -22.13 11.09
CA ASP A 16 -15.59 -22.42 10.49
C ASP A 16 -15.04 -21.16 9.78
N VAL A 17 -15.91 -20.41 9.11
CA VAL A 17 -15.54 -19.13 8.47
C VAL A 17 -15.22 -18.06 9.52
N VAL A 18 -16.01 -18.01 10.60
CA VAL A 18 -15.79 -17.08 11.72
C VAL A 18 -14.43 -17.30 12.36
N LYS A 19 -14.07 -18.57 12.63
CA LYS A 19 -12.78 -18.94 13.21
C LYS A 19 -11.62 -18.58 12.28
N LEU A 20 -11.73 -18.93 11.00
CA LEU A 20 -10.70 -18.61 10.01
C LEU A 20 -10.48 -17.10 9.89
N THR A 21 -11.56 -16.31 9.90
CA THR A 21 -11.50 -14.84 9.85
C THR A 21 -10.89 -14.24 11.11
N ALA A 22 -11.21 -14.80 12.29
CA ALA A 22 -10.64 -14.36 13.56
C ALA A 22 -9.11 -14.59 13.62
N ASP A 23 -8.63 -15.68 13.02
CA ASP A 23 -7.20 -16.01 12.93
C ASP A 23 -6.45 -15.07 11.97
N VAL A 24 -7.05 -14.65 10.84
CA VAL A 24 -6.39 -13.69 9.93
C VAL A 24 -6.47 -12.23 10.38
N MET A 25 -7.37 -11.89 11.29
CA MET A 25 -7.62 -10.49 11.70
C MET A 25 -6.39 -9.72 12.22
N PRO A 26 -5.45 -10.30 13.00
CA PRO A 26 -4.22 -9.63 13.38
C PRO A 26 -3.36 -9.22 12.18
N TYR A 27 -3.30 -10.04 11.13
CA TYR A 27 -2.58 -9.72 9.90
C TYR A 27 -3.27 -8.57 9.16
N VAL A 28 -4.60 -8.54 9.15
CA VAL A 28 -5.37 -7.41 8.58
C VAL A 28 -5.06 -6.10 9.32
N ALA A 29 -4.95 -6.14 10.66
CA ALA A 29 -4.59 -4.96 11.44
C ALA A 29 -3.18 -4.43 11.09
N LEU A 30 -2.20 -5.33 10.89
CA LEU A 30 -0.87 -4.97 10.44
C LEU A 30 -0.88 -4.41 9.00
N PHE A 31 -1.62 -5.07 8.11
CA PHE A 31 -1.84 -4.62 6.74
C PHE A 31 -2.35 -3.18 6.70
N GLN A 32 -3.30 -2.81 7.57
CA GLN A 32 -3.88 -1.47 7.60
C GLN A 32 -2.85 -0.37 7.89
N ILE A 33 -1.83 -0.67 8.72
CA ILE A 33 -0.74 0.27 9.02
C ILE A 33 0.12 0.52 7.77
N ALA A 34 0.48 -0.56 7.07
CA ALA A 34 1.23 -0.47 5.82
C ALA A 34 0.43 0.25 4.73
N ASP A 35 -0.87 -0.02 4.64
CA ASP A 35 -1.77 0.62 3.68
C ASP A 35 -1.88 2.14 3.93
N GLY A 36 -1.96 2.57 5.20
CA GLY A 36 -1.91 3.99 5.56
C GLY A 36 -0.60 4.68 5.18
N LEU A 37 0.54 3.99 5.34
CA LEU A 37 1.86 4.50 4.92
C LEU A 37 1.93 4.65 3.40
N ASN A 38 1.53 3.62 2.65
CA ASN A 38 1.48 3.64 1.19
C ASN A 38 0.52 4.73 0.68
N GLY A 39 -0.65 4.88 1.29
CA GLY A 39 -1.61 5.94 0.94
C GLY A 39 -1.01 7.35 1.08
N SER A 40 -0.29 7.59 2.18
CA SER A 40 0.34 8.88 2.46
C SER A 40 1.55 9.15 1.54
N CYS A 41 2.41 8.15 1.34
CA CYS A 41 3.59 8.28 0.48
C CYS A 41 3.21 8.35 -1.00
N GLY A 42 2.28 7.51 -1.46
CA GLY A 42 1.71 7.55 -2.80
C GLY A 42 0.95 8.85 -3.08
N GLY A 43 0.29 9.44 -2.08
CA GLY A 43 -0.26 10.80 -2.17
C GLY A 43 0.83 11.85 -2.41
N SER A 44 1.92 11.78 -1.65
CA SER A 44 3.08 12.67 -1.79
C SER A 44 3.78 12.52 -3.15
N LEU A 45 3.96 11.29 -3.64
CA LEU A 45 4.53 11.01 -4.96
C LEU A 45 3.69 11.61 -6.09
N ARG A 46 2.36 11.49 -5.99
CA ARG A 46 1.42 12.11 -6.93
C ARG A 46 1.53 13.64 -6.89
N GLY A 47 1.64 14.24 -5.70
CA GLY A 47 1.88 15.68 -5.55
C GLY A 47 3.17 16.18 -6.20
N MET A 48 4.22 15.35 -6.21
CA MET A 48 5.50 15.65 -6.88
C MET A 48 5.50 15.37 -8.40
N GLY A 49 4.41 14.82 -8.96
CA GLY A 49 4.35 14.37 -10.35
C GLY A 49 5.21 13.12 -10.63
N ARG A 50 5.56 12.35 -9.59
CA ARG A 50 6.39 11.13 -9.66
C ARG A 50 5.55 9.85 -9.53
N GLN A 51 4.27 9.90 -9.88
CA GLN A 51 3.36 8.76 -9.76
C GLN A 51 3.81 7.51 -10.55
N HIS A 52 4.56 7.69 -11.64
CA HIS A 52 5.08 6.59 -12.45
C HIS A 52 6.03 5.67 -11.66
N ILE A 53 6.78 6.22 -10.72
CA ILE A 53 7.70 5.44 -9.88
C ILE A 53 6.91 4.60 -8.88
N GLY A 54 5.95 5.21 -8.19
CA GLY A 54 5.07 4.50 -7.26
C GLY A 54 4.28 3.39 -7.95
N ALA A 55 3.72 3.67 -9.13
CA ALA A 55 3.02 2.66 -9.93
C ALA A 55 3.93 1.49 -10.35
N ALA A 56 5.16 1.77 -10.78
CA ALA A 56 6.11 0.71 -11.14
C ALA A 56 6.49 -0.15 -9.94
N VAL A 57 6.80 0.47 -8.79
CA VAL A 57 7.11 -0.24 -7.54
C VAL A 57 5.93 -1.09 -7.10
N ASN A 58 4.71 -0.55 -7.15
CA ASN A 58 3.48 -1.25 -6.78
C ASN A 58 3.28 -2.50 -7.66
N ILE A 59 3.35 -2.36 -8.99
CA ILE A 59 3.21 -3.48 -9.92
C ILE A 59 4.26 -4.56 -9.64
N VAL A 60 5.53 -4.18 -9.51
CA VAL A 60 6.62 -5.15 -9.26
C VAL A 60 6.40 -5.86 -7.92
N SER A 61 6.09 -5.13 -6.86
CA SER A 61 5.92 -5.74 -5.54
C SER A 61 4.68 -6.62 -5.45
N TYR A 62 3.55 -6.27 -6.07
CA TYR A 62 2.37 -7.13 -6.05
C TYR A 62 2.49 -8.32 -6.99
N TYR A 63 2.94 -8.12 -8.23
CA TYR A 63 2.99 -9.18 -9.23
C TYR A 63 4.22 -10.08 -9.12
N CYS A 64 5.38 -9.52 -8.75
CA CYS A 64 6.62 -10.30 -8.60
C CYS A 64 6.92 -10.68 -7.14
N GLY A 65 6.33 -9.99 -6.16
CA GLY A 65 6.52 -10.27 -4.73
C GLY A 65 5.32 -10.99 -4.11
N ALA A 66 4.20 -10.28 -3.93
CA ALA A 66 3.03 -10.76 -3.20
C ALA A 66 2.44 -12.03 -3.82
N LEU A 67 2.28 -12.05 -5.15
CA LEU A 67 1.70 -13.17 -5.88
C LEU A 67 2.54 -14.45 -5.76
N PRO A 68 3.85 -14.46 -6.10
CA PRO A 68 4.67 -15.67 -5.97
C PRO A 68 4.82 -16.12 -4.52
N LEU A 69 5.02 -15.18 -3.58
CA LEU A 69 5.18 -15.51 -2.16
C LEU A 69 3.87 -16.05 -1.58
N GLY A 70 2.74 -15.41 -1.89
CA GLY A 70 1.42 -15.82 -1.43
C GLY A 70 1.01 -17.19 -1.98
N ILE A 71 1.23 -17.43 -3.27
CA ILE A 71 1.03 -18.76 -3.88
C ILE A 71 1.93 -19.79 -3.20
N TYR A 72 3.23 -19.51 -3.08
CA TYR A 72 4.18 -20.42 -2.47
C TYR A 72 3.79 -20.82 -1.03
N LEU A 73 3.48 -19.84 -0.17
CA LEU A 73 3.05 -20.11 1.21
C LEU A 73 1.70 -20.82 1.27
N ALA A 74 0.74 -20.46 0.40
CA ALA A 74 -0.57 -21.11 0.37
C ALA A 74 -0.46 -22.60 0.05
N PHE A 75 0.38 -22.97 -0.93
CA PHE A 75 0.63 -24.37 -1.29
C PHE A 75 1.53 -25.13 -0.29
N HIS A 76 2.26 -24.43 0.58
CA HIS A 76 3.09 -25.03 1.65
C HIS A 76 2.34 -25.30 2.97
N GLY A 77 1.01 -25.36 2.92
CA GLY A 77 0.18 -25.77 4.06
C GLY A 77 -0.33 -24.65 4.95
N TRP A 78 -0.05 -23.38 4.61
CA TRP A 78 -0.57 -22.21 5.35
C TRP A 78 -1.90 -21.69 4.78
N GLY A 79 -2.34 -22.20 3.63
CA GLY A 79 -3.65 -21.89 3.06
C GLY A 79 -3.91 -20.39 2.92
N LEU A 80 -4.97 -19.91 3.58
CA LEU A 80 -5.39 -18.50 3.53
C LEU A 80 -4.41 -17.56 4.26
N GLU A 81 -3.84 -18.00 5.39
CA GLU A 81 -2.91 -17.18 6.18
C GLU A 81 -1.63 -16.87 5.38
N GLY A 82 -1.15 -17.84 4.61
CA GLY A 82 0.00 -17.67 3.72
C GLY A 82 -0.20 -16.57 2.68
N LEU A 83 -1.42 -16.45 2.15
CA LEU A 83 -1.78 -15.42 1.18
C LEU A 83 -1.77 -14.02 1.84
N TRP A 84 -2.33 -13.90 3.04
CA TRP A 84 -2.35 -12.66 3.81
C TRP A 84 -0.96 -12.22 4.25
N ILE A 85 -0.10 -13.14 4.66
CA ILE A 85 1.29 -12.84 5.05
C ILE A 85 2.09 -12.37 3.84
N GLY A 86 1.96 -13.05 2.69
CA GLY A 86 2.62 -12.63 1.45
C GLY A 86 2.20 -11.23 1.02
N GLN A 87 0.90 -10.93 1.13
CA GLN A 87 0.36 -9.60 0.87
C GLN A 87 0.91 -8.55 1.85
N CYS A 88 0.90 -8.84 3.16
CA CYS A 88 1.43 -7.92 4.17
C CYS A 88 2.90 -7.57 3.89
N ILE A 89 3.76 -8.57 3.70
CA ILE A 89 5.20 -8.37 3.44
C ILE A 89 5.40 -7.50 2.22
N ALA A 90 4.66 -7.75 1.14
CA ALA A 90 4.76 -6.96 -0.08
C ALA A 90 4.37 -5.49 0.15
N LEU A 91 3.28 -5.20 0.87
CA LEU A 91 2.88 -3.81 1.15
C LEU A 91 3.87 -3.08 2.06
N TYR A 92 4.43 -3.76 3.05
CA TYR A 92 5.48 -3.16 3.88
C TYR A 92 6.72 -2.81 3.04
N LEU A 93 7.07 -3.67 2.08
CA LEU A 93 8.15 -3.42 1.12
C LEU A 93 7.86 -2.21 0.23
N VAL A 94 6.67 -2.14 -0.38
CA VAL A 94 6.26 -0.97 -1.20
C VAL A 94 6.27 0.29 -0.36
N GLY A 95 5.62 0.25 0.82
CA GLY A 95 5.47 1.40 1.69
C GLY A 95 6.81 1.92 2.18
N PHE A 96 7.75 1.03 2.50
CA PHE A 96 9.11 1.41 2.87
C PHE A 96 9.88 2.04 1.70
N VAL A 97 9.76 1.48 0.49
CA VAL A 97 10.41 2.03 -0.71
C VAL A 97 9.84 3.39 -1.07
N GLU A 98 8.51 3.54 -1.08
CA GLU A 98 7.85 4.81 -1.35
C GLU A 98 8.21 5.85 -0.28
N TRP A 99 8.20 5.46 0.99
CA TRP A 99 8.63 6.31 2.10
C TRP A 99 10.09 6.75 1.95
N ALA A 100 10.99 5.83 1.60
CA ALA A 100 12.40 6.16 1.37
C ALA A 100 12.55 7.14 0.19
N ILE A 101 11.82 6.93 -0.91
CA ILE A 101 11.82 7.85 -2.05
C ILE A 101 11.36 9.25 -1.62
N VAL A 102 10.32 9.34 -0.80
CA VAL A 102 9.81 10.62 -0.27
C VAL A 102 10.83 11.26 0.67
N ALA A 103 11.39 10.50 1.61
CA ALA A 103 12.33 10.97 2.63
C ALA A 103 13.64 11.47 2.03
N PHE A 104 14.19 10.77 1.03
CA PHE A 104 15.44 11.13 0.36
C PHE A 104 15.23 12.03 -0.87
N SER A 105 13.99 12.44 -1.18
CA SER A 105 13.75 13.37 -2.27
C SER A 105 14.24 14.77 -1.90
N ASN A 106 14.94 15.42 -2.83
CA ASN A 106 15.36 16.80 -2.67
C ASN A 106 14.14 17.74 -2.77
N TRP A 107 13.62 18.12 -1.62
CA TRP A 107 12.44 18.97 -1.49
C TRP A 107 12.64 20.38 -2.07
N GLU A 108 13.84 20.95 -1.98
CA GLU A 108 14.13 22.26 -2.57
C GLU A 108 13.97 22.24 -4.09
N TRP A 109 14.41 21.17 -4.74
CA TRP A 109 14.21 20.98 -6.17
C TRP A 109 12.73 20.80 -6.54
N GLN A 110 11.97 20.06 -5.73
CA GLN A 110 10.52 19.88 -5.96
C GLN A 110 9.77 21.21 -5.85
N VAL A 111 10.08 22.03 -4.84
CA VAL A 111 9.48 23.36 -4.68
C VAL A 111 9.85 24.27 -5.86
N LYS A 112 11.12 24.24 -6.31
CA LYS A 112 11.57 25.02 -7.47
C LYS A 112 10.83 24.59 -8.74
N LYS A 113 10.66 23.29 -8.96
CA LYS A 113 9.92 22.74 -10.10
C LYS A 113 8.44 23.14 -10.07
N ALA A 114 7.79 23.03 -8.91
CA ALA A 114 6.42 23.49 -8.70
C ALA A 114 6.27 25.00 -9.00
N ARG A 115 7.22 25.82 -8.55
CA ARG A 115 7.23 27.27 -8.82
C ARG A 115 7.37 27.59 -10.30
N ILE A 116 8.23 26.89 -11.04
CA ILE A 116 8.40 27.07 -12.48
C ILE A 116 7.10 26.72 -13.23
N VAL A 117 6.45 25.61 -12.86
CA VAL A 117 5.17 25.20 -13.48
C VAL A 117 4.08 26.23 -13.19
N ALA A 118 3.99 26.72 -11.95
CA ALA A 118 3.04 27.76 -11.57
C ALA A 118 3.27 29.06 -12.35
N GLN A 119 4.51 29.51 -12.49
CA GLN A 119 4.85 30.72 -13.27
C GLN A 119 4.50 30.57 -14.76
N LYS A 120 4.73 29.40 -15.35
CA LYS A 120 4.31 29.12 -16.74
C LYS A 120 2.80 29.20 -16.91
N LEU A 121 2.03 28.66 -15.96
CA LEU A 121 0.57 28.70 -15.99
C LEU A 121 0.05 30.15 -15.83
N VAL A 122 0.59 30.91 -14.88
CA VAL A 122 0.21 32.32 -14.68
C VAL A 122 0.54 33.18 -15.91
N GLY A 123 1.73 32.97 -16.51
CA GLY A 123 2.12 33.66 -17.74
C GLY A 123 1.26 33.30 -18.95
N ALA A 124 0.83 32.04 -19.05
CA ALA A 124 -0.12 31.62 -20.08
C ALA A 124 -1.49 32.27 -19.90
N VAL A 125 -1.97 32.42 -18.67
CA VAL A 125 -3.27 33.07 -18.38
C VAL A 125 -3.26 34.57 -18.65
N HIS A 126 -2.15 35.27 -18.41
CA HIS A 126 -2.02 36.71 -18.71
C HIS A 126 -1.63 37.01 -20.17
N GLY A 127 -1.30 35.99 -20.95
CA GLY A 127 -0.97 36.10 -22.38
C GLY A 127 -2.15 35.93 -23.33
N PHE A 128 -3.37 35.71 -22.80
CA PHE A 128 -4.65 35.74 -23.49
C PHE A 128 -5.46 36.96 -23.03
#